data_AF-A0A519VYZ5-F1
#
_entry.id   AF-A0A519VYZ5-F1
#
_cell.length_a   1.000
_cell.length_b   1.000
_cell.length_c   1.000
_cell.angle_alpha   90.00
_cell.angle_beta   90.00
_cell.angle_gamma   90.00
#
_symmetry.space_group_name_H-M   'P 1'
#
loop_
_entity.id
_entity.type
_entity.pdbx_description
1 polymer ?
#
loop_
_entity_poly.entity_id
_entity_poly.type
_entity_poly.pdbx_seq_one_letter_code
_entity_poly.pdbx_strand_id
1 'polypeptide(L)'
;MKALSQFMLMCISSDSKYDKVMRGEDNAKFSASEAEGYATFKQKCASCHSEPLFTDESFRNNGIGKTLADDKGRYEITLNPGDEYKFKVPSLRNLKYTTPYMHNGTFITLEAVLDHYSSGVKDSETLDPGLKQNGATGIALTSVEKQHLLAFLGTLNDESFLNKKILSEQ
;
A
#
# COMPACT_ATOMS: atom_id res chain seq x y z
N MET A 1 -19.02 7.00 20.36
CA MET A 1 -18.16 7.34 19.20
C MET A 1 -17.08 8.37 19.51
N LYS A 2 -17.35 9.51 20.18
CA LYS A 2 -16.34 10.58 20.39
C LYS A 2 -15.02 10.13 21.07
N ALA A 3 -15.09 9.34 22.15
CA ALA A 3 -13.89 8.91 22.87
C ALA A 3 -12.97 8.01 22.01
N LEU A 4 -13.55 7.06 21.27
CA LEU A 4 -12.80 6.19 20.36
C LEU A 4 -12.14 6.99 19.24
N SER A 5 -12.85 7.94 18.63
CA SER A 5 -12.28 8.79 17.59
C SER A 5 -11.11 9.62 18.11
N GLN A 6 -11.20 10.18 19.33
CA GLN A 6 -10.09 10.91 19.94
C GLN A 6 -8.89 10.00 20.23
N PHE A 7 -9.12 8.78 20.70
CA PHE A 7 -8.05 7.80 20.88
C PHE A 7 -7.34 7.48 19.55
N MET A 8 -8.10 7.19 18.49
CA MET A 8 -7.53 6.91 17.16
C MET A 8 -6.72 8.09 16.59
N LEU A 9 -7.10 9.33 16.89
CA LEU A 9 -6.32 10.52 16.49
C LEU A 9 -4.96 10.63 17.20
N MET A 10 -4.78 9.98 18.36
CA MET A 10 -3.48 9.90 19.03
C MET A 10 -2.59 8.78 18.46
N CYS A 11 -3.16 7.82 17.75
CA CYS A 11 -2.46 6.69 17.17
C CYS A 11 -1.70 7.06 15.90
N ILE A 12 -0.76 8.00 16.01
CA ILE A 12 0.01 8.53 14.88
C ILE A 12 1.32 7.74 14.73
N SER A 13 1.51 7.19 13.54
CA SER A 13 2.75 6.58 13.05
C SER A 13 3.44 7.54 12.07
N SER A 14 4.52 8.18 12.53
CA SER A 14 5.21 9.25 11.81
C SER A 14 6.70 9.33 12.15
N ASP A 15 7.28 8.26 12.72
CA ASP A 15 8.72 8.19 13.04
C ASP A 15 9.42 6.98 12.40
N SER A 16 8.90 6.53 11.25
CA SER A 16 9.56 5.50 10.44
C SER A 16 10.89 6.02 9.87
N LYS A 17 11.73 5.12 9.36
CA LYS A 17 13.00 5.52 8.72
C LYS A 17 12.77 6.48 7.55
N TYR A 18 11.73 6.27 6.74
CA TYR A 18 11.33 7.20 5.69
C TYR A 18 11.09 8.61 6.24
N ASP A 19 10.36 8.72 7.36
CA ASP A 19 10.04 10.02 7.95
C ASP A 19 11.30 10.77 8.38
N LYS A 20 12.26 10.08 9.01
CA LYS A 20 13.55 10.65 9.42
C LYS A 20 14.38 11.14 8.24
N VAL A 21 14.41 10.35 7.15
CA VAL A 21 15.11 10.73 5.91
C VAL A 21 14.47 12.00 5.32
N MET A 22 13.14 12.06 5.24
CA MET A 22 12.44 13.23 4.68
C MET A 22 12.62 14.49 5.53
N ARG A 23 12.76 14.36 6.86
CA ARG A 23 13.04 15.47 7.77
C ARG A 23 14.53 15.83 7.89
N GLY A 24 15.44 15.00 7.36
CA GLY A 24 16.88 15.20 7.48
C GLY A 24 17.41 15.00 8.92
N GLU A 25 16.75 14.17 9.71
CA GLU A 25 17.07 13.92 11.12
C GLU A 25 18.17 12.89 11.30
N ASP A 26 18.98 13.03 12.35
CA ASP A 26 19.94 12.02 12.82
C ASP A 26 20.90 11.45 11.76
N ASN A 27 21.20 12.22 10.71
CA ASN A 27 21.93 11.75 9.52
C ASN A 27 21.28 10.53 8.83
N ALA A 28 19.97 10.34 9.03
CA ALA A 28 19.19 9.28 8.41
C ALA A 28 19.27 9.42 6.89
N LYS A 29 19.72 8.34 6.25
CA LYS A 29 19.79 8.21 4.79
C LYS A 29 19.26 6.86 4.38
N PHE A 30 18.69 6.82 3.19
CA PHE A 30 18.45 5.55 2.54
C PHE A 30 19.78 4.85 2.23
N SER A 31 19.81 3.53 2.39
CA SER A 31 20.82 2.70 1.76
C SER A 31 20.68 2.81 0.23
N ALA A 32 21.68 2.32 -0.51
CA ALA A 32 21.61 2.30 -1.97
C ALA A 32 20.35 1.56 -2.47
N SER A 33 20.02 0.40 -1.91
CA SER A 33 18.85 -0.38 -2.31
C SER A 33 17.53 0.30 -1.95
N GLU A 34 17.44 0.95 -0.79
CA GLU A 34 16.26 1.72 -0.38
C GLU A 34 16.06 2.96 -1.28
N ALA A 35 17.14 3.63 -1.70
CA ALA A 35 17.07 4.78 -2.59
C ALA A 35 16.61 4.39 -3.99
N GLU A 36 17.14 3.30 -4.54
CA GLU A 36 16.67 2.73 -5.82
C GLU A 36 15.22 2.23 -5.72
N GLY A 37 14.84 1.69 -4.57
CA GLY A 37 13.47 1.27 -4.26
C GLY A 37 12.52 2.46 -4.23
N TYR A 38 12.93 3.56 -3.61
CA TYR A 38 12.17 4.80 -3.58
C TYR A 38 12.01 5.41 -4.98
N ALA A 39 13.07 5.40 -5.80
CA ALA A 39 12.99 5.85 -7.19
C ALA A 39 12.01 5.01 -8.01
N THR A 40 12.08 3.68 -7.88
CA THR A 40 11.15 2.75 -8.52
C THR A 40 9.71 2.99 -8.05
N PHE A 41 9.52 3.18 -6.74
CA PHE A 41 8.22 3.47 -6.14
C PHE A 41 7.60 4.75 -6.71
N LYS A 42 8.37 5.84 -6.80
CA LYS A 42 7.89 7.11 -7.36
C LYS A 42 7.48 6.99 -8.82
N GLN A 43 8.19 6.18 -9.59
CA GLN A 43 7.88 5.99 -11.01
C GLN A 43 6.66 5.09 -11.25
N LYS A 44 6.51 4.03 -10.45
CA LYS A 44 5.57 2.94 -10.77
C LYS A 44 4.37 2.81 -9.82
N CYS A 45 4.46 3.33 -8.59
CA CYS A 45 3.48 3.07 -7.54
C CYS A 45 2.81 4.35 -6.99
N ALA A 46 3.52 5.48 -7.02
CA ALA A 46 3.08 6.73 -6.40
C ALA A 46 1.83 7.38 -7.03
N SER A 47 1.42 6.95 -8.23
CA SER A 47 0.18 7.41 -8.86
C SER A 47 -1.08 7.02 -8.10
N CYS A 48 -1.00 5.96 -7.28
CA CYS A 48 -2.07 5.52 -6.37
C CYS A 48 -1.64 5.68 -4.91
N HIS A 49 -0.37 5.40 -4.61
CA HIS A 49 0.18 5.43 -3.26
C HIS A 49 0.98 6.73 -3.01
N SER A 50 0.29 7.88 -3.03
CA SER A 50 0.93 9.18 -2.87
C SER A 50 1.46 9.43 -1.45
N GLU A 51 2.66 10.01 -1.36
CA GLU A 51 3.25 10.50 -0.12
C GLU A 51 2.38 11.60 0.53
N PRO A 52 2.44 11.79 1.87
CA PRO A 52 3.30 11.09 2.84
C PRO A 52 2.63 9.86 3.50
N LEU A 53 1.33 9.63 3.26
CA LEU A 53 0.62 8.48 3.82
C LEU A 53 0.62 7.25 2.90
N PHE A 54 1.20 7.37 1.70
CA PHE A 54 1.27 6.32 0.69
C PHE A 54 -0.10 5.80 0.28
N THR A 55 -1.02 6.74 0.11
CA THR A 55 -2.39 6.55 -0.38
C THR A 55 -2.86 7.89 -0.94
N ASP A 56 -3.61 7.84 -2.04
CA ASP A 56 -4.33 8.98 -2.60
C ASP A 56 -5.80 9.05 -2.12
N GLU A 57 -6.17 8.18 -1.18
CA GLU A 57 -7.52 8.01 -0.61
C GLU A 57 -8.61 7.65 -1.63
N SER A 58 -8.23 7.38 -2.87
CA SER A 58 -9.16 7.00 -3.95
C SER A 58 -9.63 5.56 -3.82
N PHE A 59 -10.52 5.15 -4.73
CA PHE A 59 -11.01 3.78 -4.83
C PHE A 59 -10.63 3.23 -6.20
N ARG A 60 -9.97 2.07 -6.22
CA ARG A 60 -9.41 1.47 -7.44
C ARG A 60 -9.62 -0.04 -7.46
N ASN A 61 -9.74 -0.59 -8.66
CA ASN A 61 -9.73 -2.03 -8.89
C ASN A 61 -8.32 -2.41 -9.34
N ASN A 62 -7.64 -3.25 -8.54
CA ASN A 62 -6.27 -3.68 -8.83
C ASN A 62 -6.19 -5.04 -9.57
N GLY A 63 -7.32 -5.52 -10.08
CA GLY A 63 -7.42 -6.76 -10.85
C GLY A 63 -7.27 -8.02 -10.01
N ILE A 64 -7.44 -7.96 -8.68
CA ILE A 64 -7.61 -9.16 -7.88
C ILE A 64 -8.90 -9.87 -8.32
N GLY A 65 -8.81 -11.16 -8.62
CA GLY A 65 -9.94 -11.89 -9.18
C GLY A 65 -11.13 -11.99 -8.24
N LYS A 66 -12.33 -12.15 -8.81
CA LYS A 66 -13.56 -12.39 -8.05
C LYS A 66 -13.39 -13.59 -7.13
N THR A 67 -13.77 -13.41 -5.87
CA THR A 67 -13.83 -14.48 -4.86
C THR A 67 -15.21 -15.14 -4.89
N LEU A 68 -15.38 -16.26 -4.17
CA LEU A 68 -16.69 -16.90 -4.03
C LEU A 68 -17.73 -16.02 -3.31
N ALA A 69 -17.28 -15.07 -2.49
CA ALA A 69 -18.14 -14.12 -1.80
C ALA A 69 -18.66 -13.00 -2.72
N ASP A 70 -18.03 -12.79 -3.89
CA ASP A 70 -18.33 -11.72 -4.86
C ASP A 70 -18.51 -10.33 -4.22
N ASP A 71 -17.60 -9.96 -3.31
CA ASP A 71 -17.54 -8.61 -2.73
C ASP A 71 -17.34 -7.56 -3.84
N LYS A 72 -18.37 -6.73 -4.06
CA LYS A 72 -18.36 -5.71 -5.12
C LYS A 72 -17.71 -4.39 -4.68
N GLY A 73 -17.21 -4.31 -3.45
CA GLY A 73 -16.51 -3.17 -2.91
C GLY A 73 -17.36 -1.90 -2.92
N ARG A 74 -16.80 -0.82 -3.47
CA ARG A 74 -17.44 0.51 -3.50
C ARG A 74 -18.87 0.50 -4.07
N TYR A 75 -19.15 -0.36 -5.05
CA TYR A 75 -20.48 -0.49 -5.66
C TYR A 75 -21.59 -0.70 -4.63
N GLU A 76 -21.35 -1.46 -3.56
CA GLU A 76 -22.38 -1.74 -2.55
C GLU A 76 -22.88 -0.47 -1.82
N ILE A 77 -22.09 0.60 -1.87
CA ILE A 77 -22.42 1.89 -1.28
C ILE A 77 -22.95 2.87 -2.34
N THR A 78 -22.35 2.89 -3.53
CA THR A 78 -22.67 3.90 -4.56
C THR A 78 -23.76 3.47 -5.53
N LEU A 79 -23.97 2.16 -5.68
CA LEU A 79 -24.84 1.53 -6.68
C LEU A 79 -24.48 1.91 -8.13
N ASN A 80 -23.27 2.43 -8.35
CA ASN A 80 -22.78 2.81 -9.67
C ASN A 80 -21.98 1.63 -10.26
N PRO A 81 -22.40 1.02 -11.38
CA PRO A 81 -21.67 -0.09 -12.00
C PRO A 81 -20.19 0.20 -12.27
N GLY A 82 -19.84 1.47 -12.54
CA GLY A 82 -18.45 1.88 -12.74
C GLY A 82 -17.56 1.74 -11.49
N ASP A 83 -18.13 1.47 -10.32
CA ASP A 83 -17.44 1.28 -9.05
C ASP A 83 -17.34 -0.18 -8.59
N GLU A 84 -17.82 -1.13 -9.40
CA GLU A 84 -17.69 -2.55 -9.09
C GLU A 84 -16.21 -2.93 -8.89
N TYR A 85 -15.96 -3.66 -7.80
CA TYR A 85 -14.65 -4.20 -7.41
C TYR A 85 -13.58 -3.14 -7.10
N LYS A 86 -13.98 -1.87 -6.93
CA LYS A 86 -13.07 -0.84 -6.44
C LYS A 86 -13.01 -0.85 -4.91
N PHE A 87 -11.80 -0.83 -4.38
CA PHE A 87 -11.53 -0.73 -2.95
C PHE A 87 -10.69 0.50 -2.66
N LYS A 88 -10.82 1.04 -1.45
CA LYS A 88 -10.03 2.20 -1.03
C LYS A 88 -8.54 1.84 -1.11
N VAL A 89 -7.74 2.68 -1.73
CA VAL A 89 -6.29 2.51 -1.73
C VAL A 89 -5.79 2.58 -0.27
N PRO A 90 -5.20 1.51 0.29
CA PRO A 90 -4.73 1.54 1.66
C PRO A 90 -3.42 2.35 1.77
N SER A 91 -3.15 2.87 2.97
CA SER A 91 -1.81 3.36 3.30
C SER A 91 -0.82 2.19 3.26
N LEU A 92 0.40 2.46 2.82
CA LEU A 92 1.50 1.49 2.86
C LEU A 92 2.39 1.62 4.12
N ARG A 93 1.96 2.41 5.12
CA ARG A 93 2.66 2.47 6.41
C ARG A 93 2.46 1.17 7.17
N ASN A 94 3.49 0.72 7.86
CA ASN A 94 3.46 -0.43 8.78
C ASN A 94 3.08 -1.79 8.15
N LEU A 95 3.31 -1.99 6.84
CA LEU A 95 2.97 -3.23 6.12
C LEU A 95 3.53 -4.50 6.78
N LYS A 96 4.73 -4.42 7.40
CA LYS A 96 5.36 -5.57 8.09
C LYS A 96 4.47 -6.18 9.17
N TYR A 97 3.53 -5.41 9.74
CA TYR A 97 2.69 -5.81 10.86
C TYR A 97 1.23 -6.09 10.48
N THR A 98 0.88 -5.99 9.19
CA THR A 98 -0.52 -6.06 8.72
C THR A 98 -0.74 -7.14 7.68
N THR A 99 0.04 -8.22 7.73
CA THR A 99 -0.26 -9.43 6.95
C THR A 99 -1.50 -10.13 7.52
N PRO A 100 -2.37 -10.73 6.68
CA PRO A 100 -2.29 -10.83 5.22
C PRO A 100 -2.76 -9.57 4.47
N TYR A 101 -2.37 -9.46 3.19
CA TYR A 101 -2.58 -8.30 2.34
C TYR A 101 -3.81 -8.42 1.42
N MET A 102 -4.24 -7.27 0.89
CA MET A 102 -5.46 -7.05 0.08
C MET A 102 -6.74 -7.08 0.92
N HIS A 103 -7.87 -6.67 0.32
CA HIS A 103 -9.16 -6.60 1.01
C HIS A 103 -9.66 -7.98 1.48
N ASN A 104 -9.19 -9.06 0.85
CA ASN A 104 -9.60 -10.44 1.12
C ASN A 104 -8.50 -11.28 1.77
N GLY A 105 -7.34 -10.69 2.11
CA GLY A 105 -6.24 -11.42 2.76
C GLY A 105 -5.59 -12.51 1.90
N THR A 106 -5.69 -12.46 0.56
CA THR A 106 -5.18 -13.53 -0.32
C THR A 106 -3.66 -13.71 -0.26
N PHE A 107 -2.90 -12.63 0.01
CA PHE A 107 -1.43 -12.68 -0.04
C PHE A 107 -0.82 -12.61 1.36
N ILE A 108 0.05 -13.57 1.69
CA ILE A 108 0.75 -13.60 2.98
C ILE A 108 2.02 -12.74 2.97
N THR A 109 2.67 -12.61 1.81
CA THR A 109 3.96 -11.92 1.65
C THR A 109 3.86 -10.73 0.69
N LEU A 110 4.74 -9.75 0.87
CA LEU A 110 4.80 -8.59 -0.05
C LEU A 110 5.34 -9.00 -1.42
N GLU A 111 6.17 -10.03 -1.48
CA GLU A 111 6.62 -10.65 -2.72
C GLU A 111 5.42 -11.12 -3.55
N ALA A 112 4.47 -11.82 -2.94
CA ALA A 112 3.26 -12.27 -3.62
C ALA A 112 2.39 -11.09 -4.09
N VAL A 113 2.38 -9.98 -3.35
CA VAL A 113 1.72 -8.73 -3.78
C VAL A 113 2.42 -8.13 -5.01
N LEU A 114 3.74 -8.07 -5.02
CA LEU A 114 4.51 -7.57 -6.16
C LEU A 114 4.39 -8.51 -7.39
N ASP A 115 4.28 -9.81 -7.16
CA ASP A 115 3.99 -10.79 -8.22
C ASP A 115 2.60 -10.59 -8.81
N HIS A 116 1.59 -10.32 -7.98
CA HIS A 116 0.26 -9.94 -8.46
C HIS A 116 0.31 -8.74 -9.39
N TYR A 117 0.95 -7.64 -8.97
CA TYR A 117 1.07 -6.46 -9.83
C TYR A 117 1.91 -6.73 -11.08
N SER A 118 2.88 -7.64 -11.02
CA SER A 118 3.75 -7.96 -12.16
C SER A 118 3.11 -8.86 -13.21
N SER A 119 2.24 -9.80 -12.82
CA SER A 119 1.67 -10.78 -13.75
C SER A 119 0.30 -11.36 -13.36
N GLY A 120 -0.20 -11.07 -12.15
CA GLY A 120 -1.47 -11.60 -11.63
C GLY A 120 -2.70 -10.71 -11.87
N VAL A 121 -2.52 -9.48 -12.36
CA VAL A 121 -3.62 -8.54 -12.64
C VAL A 121 -4.55 -9.10 -13.71
N LYS A 122 -5.82 -9.34 -13.32
CA LYS A 122 -6.87 -9.76 -14.24
C LYS A 122 -7.57 -8.56 -14.86
N ASP A 123 -7.76 -8.60 -16.18
CA ASP A 123 -8.52 -7.56 -16.88
C ASP A 123 -10.01 -7.61 -16.52
N SER A 124 -10.63 -6.44 -16.46
CA SER A 124 -12.07 -6.24 -16.26
C SER A 124 -12.48 -4.84 -16.73
N GLU A 125 -13.79 -4.61 -16.83
CA GLU A 125 -14.34 -3.32 -17.27
C GLU A 125 -13.96 -2.17 -16.34
N THR A 126 -13.88 -2.42 -15.02
CA THR A 126 -13.55 -1.41 -14.01
C THR A 126 -12.09 -1.39 -13.59
N LEU A 127 -11.22 -2.22 -14.22
CA LEU A 127 -9.79 -2.28 -13.91
C LEU A 127 -9.17 -0.88 -14.04
N ASP A 128 -8.34 -0.49 -13.07
CA ASP A 128 -7.67 0.81 -13.09
C ASP A 128 -6.84 0.98 -14.39
N PRO A 129 -7.06 2.08 -15.16
CA PRO A 129 -6.34 2.30 -16.41
C PRO A 129 -4.81 2.36 -16.25
N GLY A 130 -4.30 2.75 -15.07
CA GLY A 130 -2.88 2.75 -14.77
C GLY A 130 -2.24 1.35 -14.77
N LEU A 131 -3.06 0.29 -14.67
CA LEU A 131 -2.65 -1.11 -14.79
C LEU A 131 -2.83 -1.68 -16.20
N LYS A 132 -3.25 -0.88 -17.18
CA LYS A 132 -3.31 -1.26 -18.61
C LYS A 132 -2.18 -0.57 -19.36
N GLN A 133 -1.00 -1.18 -19.35
CA GLN A 133 0.22 -0.58 -19.90
C GLN A 133 0.68 -1.32 -21.15
N ASN A 134 0.87 -0.61 -22.25
CA ASN A 134 1.46 -1.14 -23.50
C ASN A 134 0.81 -2.44 -24.00
N GLY A 135 -0.52 -2.56 -23.87
CA GLY A 135 -1.26 -3.74 -24.31
C GLY A 135 -1.19 -4.94 -23.36
N ALA A 136 -0.59 -4.79 -22.17
CA ALA A 136 -0.57 -5.80 -21.10
C ALA A 136 -1.25 -5.27 -19.83
N THR A 137 -1.70 -6.18 -18.97
CA THR A 137 -2.16 -5.85 -17.62
C THR A 137 -1.04 -5.97 -16.60
N GLY A 138 -1.01 -5.06 -15.63
CA GLY A 138 -0.03 -5.01 -14.56
C GLY A 138 1.07 -3.98 -14.77
N ILE A 139 2.10 -4.09 -13.94
CA ILE A 139 3.26 -3.21 -13.85
C ILE A 139 4.49 -4.09 -14.02
N ALA A 140 5.24 -3.90 -15.10
CA ALA A 140 6.46 -4.68 -15.32
C ALA A 140 7.49 -4.40 -14.21
N LEU A 141 7.88 -5.44 -13.48
CA LEU A 141 8.85 -5.38 -12.39
C LEU A 141 9.92 -6.46 -12.57
N THR A 142 11.17 -6.04 -12.66
CA THR A 142 12.32 -6.97 -12.62
C THR A 142 12.52 -7.50 -11.20
N SER A 143 13.23 -8.63 -11.07
CA SER A 143 13.54 -9.18 -9.74
C SER A 143 14.34 -8.20 -8.87
N VAL A 144 15.22 -7.41 -9.47
CA VAL A 144 16.00 -6.38 -8.76
C VAL A 144 15.10 -5.25 -8.27
N GLU A 145 14.19 -4.76 -9.11
CA GLU A 145 13.21 -3.75 -8.71
C GLU A 145 12.32 -4.24 -7.57
N LYS A 146 11.88 -5.51 -7.59
CA LYS A 146 11.11 -6.09 -6.49
C LYS A 146 11.89 -6.06 -5.18
N GLN A 147 13.16 -6.47 -5.19
CA GLN A 147 14.01 -6.44 -3.99
C GLN A 147 14.23 -5.03 -3.46
N HIS A 148 14.48 -4.07 -4.35
CA HIS A 148 14.63 -2.66 -3.97
C HIS A 148 13.32 -2.07 -3.42
N LEU A 149 12.18 -2.37 -4.03
CA LEU A 149 10.87 -1.99 -3.52
C LEU A 149 10.62 -2.54 -2.12
N LEU A 150 10.93 -3.81 -1.87
CA LEU A 150 10.80 -4.40 -0.53
C LEU A 150 11.69 -3.69 0.50
N ALA A 151 12.94 -3.37 0.13
CA ALA A 151 13.83 -2.59 0.99
C ALA A 151 13.23 -1.22 1.32
N PHE A 152 12.72 -0.50 0.31
CA PHE A 152 12.06 0.80 0.51
C PHE A 152 10.78 0.69 1.36
N LEU A 153 9.88 -0.24 1.06
CA LEU A 153 8.65 -0.47 1.84
C LEU A 153 8.98 -0.82 3.30
N GLY A 154 10.12 -1.49 3.53
CA GLY A 154 10.68 -1.73 4.86
C GLY A 154 10.89 -0.45 5.67
N THR A 155 11.25 0.66 5.01
CA THR A 155 11.48 1.97 5.64
C THR A 155 10.21 2.66 6.14
N LEU A 156 9.03 2.18 5.73
CA LEU A 156 7.71 2.73 6.09
C LEU A 156 7.14 2.13 7.39
N ASN A 157 7.89 1.26 8.05
CA ASN A 157 7.53 0.63 9.31
C ASN A 157 8.04 1.47 10.49
N ASP A 158 7.13 1.88 11.37
CA ASP A 158 7.40 2.68 12.55
C ASP A 158 7.40 1.80 13.80
N GLU A 159 8.59 1.29 14.15
CA GLU A 159 8.77 0.49 15.36
C GLU A 159 8.60 1.32 16.64
N SER A 160 8.77 2.66 16.58
CA SER A 160 8.55 3.51 17.73
C SER A 160 7.06 3.54 18.12
N PHE A 161 6.17 3.59 17.11
CA PHE A 161 4.73 3.60 17.29
C PHE A 161 4.23 2.36 18.03
N LEU A 162 4.74 1.18 17.64
CA LEU A 162 4.37 -0.09 18.27
C LEU A 162 4.77 -0.21 19.75
N ASN A 163 5.78 0.55 20.17
CA ASN A 163 6.32 0.52 21.52
C ASN A 163 5.93 1.75 22.35
N LYS A 164 4.96 2.57 21.89
CA LYS A 164 4.48 3.75 22.61
C LYS A 164 3.74 3.34 23.89
N LYS A 165 4.38 3.55 25.04
CA LYS A 165 3.80 3.27 26.38
C LYS A 165 2.45 3.95 26.64
N ILE A 166 2.19 5.12 26.04
CA ILE A 166 0.90 5.80 26.23
C ILE A 166 -0.27 5.07 25.55
N LEU A 167 0.02 4.16 24.62
CA LEU A 167 -0.96 3.36 23.87
C LEU A 167 -1.03 1.90 24.34
N SER A 168 -0.24 1.48 25.33
CA SER A 168 -0.29 0.12 25.87
C SER A 168 -1.46 -0.05 26.85
N GLU A 169 -1.96 -1.28 26.97
CA GLU A 169 -2.86 -1.66 28.06
C GLU A 169 -2.15 -1.41 29.42
N GLN A 170 -2.92 -0.93 30.41
CA GLN A 170 -2.43 -0.60 31.76
C GLN A 170 -2.58 -1.78 32.71
#